data_AF-A0AAV0WEA4-F1
#
_entry.id   AF-A0AAV0WEA4-F1
#
_cell.length_a   1.000
_cell.length_b   1.000
_cell.length_c   1.000
_cell.angle_alpha   90.00
_cell.angle_beta   90.00
_cell.angle_gamma   90.00
#
_symmetry.space_group_name_H-M   'P 1'
#
loop_
_entity.id
_entity.type
_entity.pdbx_description
1 polymer ?
#
loop_
_entity_poly.entity_id
_entity_poly.type
_entity_poly.pdbx_seq_one_letter_code
_entity_poly.pdbx_strand_id
1 'polypeptide(L)'
;MEILTSSSSEWEEELKTAAVFAVLDEENKKSTRSCWVQDINKKISKLGEFHRLVQELPNDPRRFHMYFRMMKEEFDYVHDLIKKDIQKKSTQF
;
A
#
# COMPACT_ATOMS: atom_id res chain seq x y z
N MET A 1 17.12 55.91 -11.37
CA MET A 1 16.29 55.07 -12.26
C MET A 1 16.39 53.64 -11.73
N GLU A 2 15.62 53.37 -10.69
CA GLU A 2 15.28 52.02 -10.21
C GLU A 2 13.87 51.81 -10.79
N ILE A 3 13.40 50.68 -11.31
CA ILE A 3 13.30 49.33 -10.75
C ILE A 3 12.73 48.53 -11.95
N LEU A 4 13.48 47.63 -12.59
CA LEU A 4 12.89 46.77 -13.65
C LEU A 4 13.58 45.39 -13.79
N THR A 5 14.62 45.10 -13.00
CA THR A 5 15.34 43.82 -13.10
C THR A 5 14.91 42.77 -12.09
N SER A 6 14.19 43.14 -11.02
CA SER A 6 13.87 42.20 -9.92
C SER A 6 12.66 41.29 -10.18
N SER A 7 11.73 41.70 -11.06
CA SER A 7 10.51 40.92 -11.34
C SER A 7 10.80 39.71 -12.22
N SER A 8 11.67 39.83 -13.23
CA SER A 8 11.97 38.73 -14.18
C SER A 8 12.60 37.52 -13.50
N SER A 9 13.45 37.74 -12.49
CA SER A 9 14.13 36.65 -11.78
C SER A 9 13.21 35.84 -10.86
N GLU A 10 12.14 36.44 -10.33
CA GLU A 10 11.25 35.77 -9.37
C GLU A 10 10.38 34.72 -10.08
N TRP A 11 9.82 35.07 -11.24
CA TRP A 11 9.07 34.13 -12.08
C TRP A 11 9.94 32.99 -12.63
N GLU A 12 11.22 33.23 -12.88
CA GLU A 12 12.16 32.20 -13.30
C GLU A 12 12.44 31.18 -12.20
N GLU A 13 12.58 31.63 -10.95
CA GLU A 13 12.75 30.73 -9.80
C GLU A 13 11.48 29.95 -9.48
N GLU A 14 10.30 30.58 -9.61
CA GLU A 14 9.02 29.87 -9.50
C GLU A 14 8.84 28.79 -10.58
N LEU A 15 9.22 29.08 -11.82
CA LEU A 15 9.17 28.11 -12.93
C LEU A 15 10.14 26.95 -12.72
N LYS A 16 11.36 27.22 -12.24
CA LYS A 16 12.33 26.17 -11.88
C LYS A 16 11.78 25.27 -10.77
N THR A 17 11.17 25.89 -9.76
CA THR A 17 10.55 25.16 -8.64
C THR A 17 9.40 24.29 -9.12
N ALA A 18 8.49 24.84 -9.93
CA ALA A 18 7.38 24.10 -10.52
C ALA A 18 7.86 22.94 -11.42
N ALA A 19 8.92 23.14 -12.20
CA ALA A 19 9.52 22.10 -13.03
C ALA A 19 10.11 20.95 -12.20
N VAL A 20 10.81 21.27 -11.10
CA VAL A 20 11.31 20.24 -10.16
C VAL A 20 10.17 19.45 -9.54
N PHE A 21 9.10 20.12 -9.09
CA PHE A 21 7.91 19.44 -8.57
C PHE A 21 7.24 18.54 -9.62
N ALA A 22 7.13 19.00 -10.87
CA ALA A 22 6.55 18.21 -11.95
C ALA A 22 7.38 16.96 -12.26
N VAL A 23 8.71 17.05 -12.27
CA VAL A 23 9.61 15.92 -12.48
C VAL A 23 9.51 14.92 -11.32
N LEU A 24 9.53 15.39 -10.07
CA LEU A 24 9.38 14.53 -8.88
C LEU A 24 8.02 13.83 -8.85
N ASP A 25 6.95 14.51 -9.26
CA ASP A 25 5.61 13.94 -9.33
C ASP A 25 5.50 12.92 -10.48
N GLU A 26 6.20 13.15 -11.60
CA GLU A 26 6.28 12.21 -12.71
C GLU A 26 7.11 10.96 -12.37
N GLU A 27 8.21 11.10 -11.63
CA GLU A 27 9.00 9.97 -11.12
C GLU A 27 8.20 9.12 -10.12
N ASN A 28 7.44 9.75 -9.23
CA ASN A 28 6.54 9.04 -8.32
C ASN A 28 5.41 8.30 -9.09
N LYS A 29 4.88 8.90 -10.15
CA LYS A 29 3.86 8.27 -11.02
C LYS A 29 4.41 7.14 -11.89
N LYS A 30 5.70 7.17 -12.26
CA LYS A 30 6.34 6.11 -13.06
C LYS A 30 6.54 4.81 -12.27
N SER A 31 6.69 4.87 -10.94
CA SER A 31 6.82 3.66 -10.10
C SER A 31 5.50 2.92 -9.84
N THR A 32 4.35 3.52 -10.17
CA THR A 32 3.02 3.01 -9.77
C THR A 32 2.22 2.40 -10.92
N ARG A 33 2.74 2.39 -12.15
CA ARG A 33 2.00 1.91 -13.31
C ARG A 33 2.45 0.50 -13.76
N SER A 34 1.45 -0.39 -13.82
CA SER A 34 1.46 -1.76 -14.35
C SER A 34 1.84 -2.90 -13.39
N CYS A 35 1.30 -2.87 -12.18
CA CYS A 35 1.26 -4.06 -11.33
C CYS A 35 -0.14 -4.16 -10.70
N TRP A 36 -1.09 -4.72 -11.48
CA TRP A 36 -2.42 -5.08 -10.97
C TRP A 36 -2.33 -6.15 -9.86
N VAL A 37 -1.33 -7.03 -9.98
CA VAL A 37 -1.06 -8.11 -9.04
C VAL A 37 0.11 -7.69 -8.15
N GLN A 38 -0.18 -7.30 -6.92
CA GLN A 38 0.82 -6.94 -5.91
C GLN A 38 1.86 -8.05 -5.72
N ASP A 39 3.09 -7.70 -5.33
CA ASP A 39 4.17 -8.68 -5.13
C ASP A 39 3.84 -9.74 -4.07
N ILE A 40 2.98 -9.39 -3.10
CA ILE A 40 2.46 -10.34 -2.11
C ILE A 40 1.64 -11.44 -2.79
N ASN A 41 0.85 -11.06 -3.79
CA ASN A 41 -0.02 -11.97 -4.53
C ASN A 41 0.76 -12.84 -5.52
N LYS A 42 1.89 -12.37 -6.04
CA LYS A 42 2.77 -13.17 -6.92
C LYS A 42 3.36 -14.41 -6.22
N LYS A 43 3.47 -14.39 -4.88
CA LYS A 43 4.03 -15.51 -4.09
C LYS A 43 2.97 -16.45 -3.54
N ILE A 44 1.68 -16.15 -3.72
CA ILE A 44 0.55 -16.97 -3.24
C ILE A 44 0.63 -18.40 -3.78
N SER A 45 0.97 -18.58 -5.06
CA SER A 45 0.98 -19.90 -5.72
C SER A 45 1.96 -20.90 -5.10
N LYS A 46 2.94 -20.43 -4.33
CA LYS A 46 4.00 -21.27 -3.73
C LYS A 46 3.81 -21.55 -2.25
N LEU A 47 3.11 -20.67 -1.52
CA LEU A 47 3.08 -20.68 -0.05
C LEU A 47 1.68 -20.82 0.54
N GLY A 48 0.63 -20.67 -0.28
CA GLY A 48 -0.76 -20.65 0.16
C GLY A 48 -1.22 -19.26 0.61
N GLU A 49 -2.49 -18.93 0.34
CA GLU A 49 -3.06 -17.60 0.59
C GLU A 49 -3.12 -17.27 2.09
N PHE A 50 -3.74 -18.15 2.87
CA PHE A 50 -4.11 -17.85 4.24
C PHE A 50 -2.91 -17.71 5.20
N HIS A 51 -1.93 -18.62 5.11
CA HIS A 51 -0.80 -18.66 6.05
C HIS A 51 0.08 -17.41 5.98
N ARG A 52 0.16 -16.78 4.81
CA ARG A 52 1.03 -15.63 4.57
C ARG A 52 0.29 -14.31 4.72
N LEU A 53 -0.96 -14.25 4.27
CA LEU A 53 -1.77 -13.04 4.35
C LEU A 53 -2.06 -12.67 5.81
N VAL A 54 -2.41 -13.62 6.66
CA VAL A 54 -2.64 -13.37 8.09
C VAL A 54 -1.37 -12.88 8.81
N GLN A 55 -0.18 -13.24 8.33
CA GLN A 55 1.10 -12.82 8.94
C GLN A 55 1.61 -11.47 8.40
N GLU A 56 1.41 -11.18 7.10
CA GLU A 56 1.97 -9.98 6.45
C GLU A 56 1.01 -8.77 6.50
N LEU A 57 -0.31 -8.98 6.54
CA LEU A 57 -1.32 -7.90 6.53
C LEU A 57 -1.48 -7.11 7.84
N PRO A 58 -1.27 -7.66 9.05
CA PRO A 58 -1.48 -6.90 10.29
C PRO A 58 -0.60 -5.66 10.43
N ASN A 59 0.54 -5.62 9.74
CA ASN A 59 1.47 -4.48 9.75
C ASN A 59 0.96 -3.27 8.93
N ASP A 60 -0.09 -3.44 8.13
CA ASP A 60 -0.73 -2.37 7.36
C ASP A 60 -2.27 -2.43 7.54
N PRO A 61 -2.82 -1.63 8.47
CA PRO A 61 -4.26 -1.61 8.75
C PRO A 61 -5.14 -1.31 7.53
N ARG A 62 -4.65 -0.50 6.58
CA ARG A 62 -5.41 -0.16 5.36
C ARG A 62 -5.50 -1.37 4.43
N ARG A 63 -4.40 -2.10 4.27
CA ARG A 63 -4.39 -3.34 3.47
C ARG A 63 -5.20 -4.43 4.16
N PHE A 64 -5.10 -4.55 5.48
CA PHE A 64 -5.92 -5.47 6.26
C PHE A 64 -7.41 -5.25 6.00
N HIS A 65 -7.87 -4.00 6.14
CA HIS A 65 -9.27 -3.65 5.87
C HIS A 65 -9.65 -3.88 4.39
N MET A 66 -8.76 -3.60 3.44
CA MET A 66 -9.05 -3.84 2.01
C MET A 66 -9.27 -5.33 1.69
N TYR A 67 -8.51 -6.21 2.35
CA TYR A 67 -8.59 -7.66 2.14
C TYR A 67 -9.72 -8.30 2.95
N PHE A 68 -9.68 -8.15 4.28
CA PHE A 68 -10.64 -8.78 5.20
C PHE A 68 -11.98 -8.04 5.29
N ARG A 69 -12.06 -6.80 4.77
CA ARG A 69 -13.26 -5.95 4.83
C ARG A 69 -13.75 -5.66 6.26
N MET A 70 -12.84 -5.75 7.22
CA MET A 70 -13.06 -5.50 8.64
C MET A 70 -11.76 -5.04 9.29
N MET A 71 -11.87 -4.42 10.46
CA MET A 71 -10.72 -4.06 11.28
C MET A 71 -10.09 -5.31 11.91
N LYS A 72 -8.85 -5.19 12.37
CA LYS A 72 -8.11 -6.31 12.96
C LYS A 72 -8.82 -6.82 14.22
N GLU A 73 -9.38 -5.92 15.01
CA GLU A 73 -10.09 -6.22 16.25
C GLU A 73 -11.37 -7.03 15.97
N GLU A 74 -12.10 -6.68 14.92
CA GLU A 74 -13.30 -7.39 14.48
C GLU A 74 -12.95 -8.79 13.97
N PHE A 75 -11.86 -8.90 13.20
CA PHE A 75 -11.35 -10.18 12.75
C PHE A 75 -10.94 -11.08 13.92
N ASP A 76 -10.17 -10.55 14.87
CA ASP A 76 -9.70 -11.29 16.04
C ASP A 76 -10.88 -11.79 16.89
N TYR A 77 -11.94 -10.98 17.06
CA TYR A 77 -13.17 -11.37 17.73
C TYR A 77 -13.88 -12.55 17.03
N VAL A 78 -14.10 -12.44 15.72
CA VAL A 78 -14.74 -13.50 14.94
C VAL A 78 -13.91 -14.77 14.96
N HIS A 79 -12.60 -14.63 14.77
CA HIS A 79 -11.66 -15.75 14.81
C HIS A 79 -11.70 -16.46 16.18
N ASP A 80 -11.71 -15.71 17.28
CA ASP A 80 -11.79 -16.28 18.63
C ASP A 80 -13.08 -17.02 18.92
N LEU A 81 -14.18 -16.63 18.28
CA LEU A 81 -15.47 -17.31 18.38
C LEU A 81 -15.44 -18.69 17.71
N ILE A 82 -14.86 -18.78 16.51
CA ILE A 82 -14.93 -19.99 15.68
C ILE A 82 -13.67 -20.87 15.73
N LYS A 83 -12.55 -20.39 16.30
CA LYS A 83 -11.25 -21.08 16.28
C LYS A 83 -11.31 -22.52 16.79
N LYS A 84 -12.20 -22.80 17.74
CA LYS A 84 -12.37 -24.14 18.33
C LYS A 84 -13.02 -25.12 17.36
N ASP A 85 -13.77 -24.63 16.39
CA ASP A 85 -14.51 -25.45 15.43
C ASP A 85 -13.72 -25.66 14.14
N ILE A 86 -12.89 -24.68 13.75
CA ILE A 86 -12.16 -24.68 12.47
C ILE A 86 -10.71 -25.17 12.54
N GLN A 87 -10.33 -25.81 13.64
CA GLN A 87 -8.95 -26.29 13.85
C GLN A 87 -8.67 -27.58 13.07
N LYS A 88 -7.45 -27.67 12.52
CA LYS A 88 -6.96 -28.85 11.79
C LYS A 88 -6.97 -30.06 12.72
N LYS A 89 -7.80 -31.05 12.41
CA LYS A 89 -7.83 -32.34 13.12
C LYS A 89 -7.05 -33.38 12.35
N SER A 90 -6.20 -34.14 13.05
CA SER A 90 -5.61 -35.35 12.49
C SER A 90 -6.71 -36.41 12.45
N THR A 91 -7.28 -36.62 11.28
CA THR A 91 -8.23 -37.69 11.02
C THR A 91 -7.46 -38.89 10.50
N GLN A 92 -7.64 -40.06 11.11
CA GLN A 92 -7.14 -41.32 10.57
C GLN A 92 -8.01 -41.70 9.36
N PHE A 93 -7.63 -41.24 8.18
CA PHE A 93 -8.09 -41.80 6.91
C PHE A 93 -6.95 -42.59 6.28
#